data_AF-A0A6S7CNM7-F1
#
_entry.id   AF-A0A6S7CNM7-F1
#
_cell.length_a   1.000
_cell.length_b   1.000
_cell.length_c   1.000
_cell.angle_alpha   90.00
_cell.angle_beta   90.00
_cell.angle_gamma   90.00
#
_symmetry.space_group_name_H-M   'P 1'
#
loop_
_entity.id
_entity.type
_entity.pdbx_description
1 polymer ?
#
loop_
_entity_poly.entity_id
_entity_poly.type
_entity_poly.pdbx_seq_one_letter_code
_entity_poly.pdbx_strand_id
1 'polypeptide(L)'
;MSVSPAILNRVDQEAEATLLRLYRQSPKAKALIARSFGVLVVPALHADGGILGVAYGRGVLIDAVEDRNYYNVIASPPGSVLGLNDKALILFFSTYEALRAFQARPGWVEGASGTIQILDETSMAGRDPAIEPIAGFILAEAELVRGLSIKGMLFIRVPIYLCAGEGEACREKTGKP
;
A
#
# COMPACT_ATOMS: atom_id res chain seq x y z
N MET A 1 -6.97 -1.95 -19.64
CA MET A 1 -8.12 -1.23 -19.05
C MET A 1 -7.58 0.08 -18.51
N SER A 2 -7.98 1.21 -19.08
CA SER A 2 -7.62 2.53 -18.61
C SER A 2 -8.35 2.81 -17.28
N VAL A 3 -7.61 3.17 -16.22
CA VAL A 3 -8.21 3.65 -14.98
C VAL A 3 -8.62 5.11 -15.18
N SER A 4 -9.89 5.44 -14.91
CA SER A 4 -10.38 6.81 -15.12
C SER A 4 -9.77 7.78 -14.11
N PRO A 5 -9.57 9.06 -14.48
CA PRO A 5 -9.07 10.08 -13.55
C PRO A 5 -9.87 10.20 -12.25
N ALA A 6 -11.19 9.99 -12.30
CA ALA A 6 -12.07 10.02 -11.14
C ALA A 6 -11.73 8.92 -10.11
N ILE A 7 -11.35 7.72 -10.57
CA ILE A 7 -10.93 6.63 -9.68
C ILE A 7 -9.59 6.95 -9.01
N LEU A 8 -8.63 7.50 -9.76
CA LEU A 8 -7.33 7.89 -9.21
C LEU A 8 -7.50 8.96 -8.11
N ASN A 9 -8.27 10.02 -8.40
CA ASN A 9 -8.55 11.07 -7.44
C ASN A 9 -9.26 10.55 -6.18
N ARG A 10 -10.19 9.59 -6.33
CA ARG A 10 -10.84 8.94 -5.19
C ARG A 10 -9.84 8.17 -4.32
N VAL A 11 -8.97 7.37 -4.94
CA VAL A 11 -7.93 6.61 -4.20
C VAL A 11 -6.98 7.55 -3.47
N ASP A 12 -6.62 8.68 -4.09
CA ASP A 12 -5.78 9.70 -3.47
C ASP A 12 -6.43 10.31 -2.22
N GLN A 13 -7.71 10.68 -2.30
CA GLN A 13 -8.47 11.24 -1.18
C GLN A 13 -8.65 10.22 -0.05
N GLU A 14 -8.97 8.96 -0.38
CA GLU A 14 -9.12 7.88 0.60
C GLU A 14 -7.77 7.58 1.29
N ALA A 15 -6.66 7.62 0.55
CA ALA A 15 -5.31 7.44 1.08
C ALA A 15 -4.90 8.55 2.05
N GLU A 16 -5.15 9.81 1.68
CA GLU A 16 -4.88 10.95 2.56
C GLU A 16 -5.69 10.86 3.86
N ALA A 17 -6.99 10.59 3.76
CA ALA A 17 -7.86 10.40 4.92
C ALA A 17 -7.37 9.26 5.83
N THR A 18 -6.86 8.19 5.24
CA THR A 18 -6.30 7.02 5.94
C THR A 18 -5.02 7.38 6.68
N LEU A 19 -4.09 8.11 6.06
CA LEU A 19 -2.87 8.58 6.73
C LEU A 19 -3.20 9.52 7.89
N LEU A 20 -4.15 10.44 7.71
CA LEU A 20 -4.61 11.33 8.78
C LEU A 20 -5.23 10.56 9.95
N ARG A 21 -5.93 9.45 9.71
CA ARG A 21 -6.42 8.56 10.77
C ARG A 21 -5.28 7.84 11.47
N LEU A 22 -4.36 7.24 10.71
CA LEU A 22 -3.17 6.57 11.25
C LEU A 22 -2.37 7.51 12.16
N TYR A 23 -2.12 8.75 11.71
CA TYR A 23 -1.33 9.73 12.47
C TYR A 23 -2.02 10.21 13.74
N ARG A 24 -3.35 10.26 13.75
CA ARG A 24 -4.12 10.56 14.96
C ARG A 24 -4.05 9.42 15.98
N GLN A 25 -4.06 8.18 15.51
CA GLN A 25 -4.01 7.00 16.37
C GLN A 25 -2.58 6.69 16.87
N SER A 26 -1.55 6.93 16.05
CA SER A 26 -0.17 6.63 16.39
C SER A 26 0.80 7.71 15.90
N PRO A 27 1.19 8.64 16.79
CA PRO A 27 2.26 9.60 16.51
C PRO A 27 3.60 8.94 16.17
N LYS A 28 3.84 7.71 16.66
CA LYS A 28 5.03 6.92 16.33
C LYS A 28 5.02 6.47 14.87
N ALA A 29 3.90 5.97 14.37
CA ALA A 29 3.74 5.62 12.96
C ALA A 29 3.99 6.85 12.05
N LYS A 30 3.50 8.03 12.45
CA LYS A 30 3.79 9.29 11.76
C LYS A 30 5.31 9.56 11.67
N ALA A 31 6.03 9.40 12.77
CA ALA A 31 7.48 9.64 12.82
C ALA A 31 8.31 8.63 12.00
N LEU A 32 7.82 7.40 11.84
CA LEU A 32 8.43 6.38 10.98
C LEU A 32 8.16 6.65 9.49
N ILE A 33 6.93 7.03 9.14
CA ILE A 33 6.58 7.36 7.75
C ILE A 33 7.30 8.65 7.31
N ALA A 34 7.43 9.65 8.17
CA ALA A 34 8.10 10.91 7.85
C ALA A 34 9.59 10.78 7.47
N ARG A 35 10.25 9.66 7.83
CA ARG A 35 11.65 9.37 7.49
C ARG A 35 11.81 8.33 6.38
N SER A 36 10.70 7.88 5.79
CA SER A 36 10.69 6.84 4.76
C SER A 36 10.97 7.43 3.37
N PHE A 37 11.37 6.57 2.42
CA PHE A 37 11.57 6.95 1.01
C PHE A 37 10.26 6.94 0.21
N GLY A 38 9.20 6.37 0.76
CA GLY A 38 7.87 6.36 0.18
C GLY A 38 6.87 5.63 1.05
N VAL A 39 5.59 5.82 0.75
CA VAL A 39 4.47 5.21 1.45
C VAL A 39 3.45 4.69 0.45
N LEU A 40 3.08 3.40 0.55
CA LEU A 40 1.95 2.81 -0.15
C LEU A 40 0.76 2.73 0.79
N VAL A 41 -0.33 3.38 0.43
CA VAL A 41 -1.57 3.39 1.20
C VAL A 41 -2.65 2.65 0.43
N VAL A 42 -3.17 1.58 1.01
CA VAL A 42 -4.34 0.83 0.56
C VAL A 42 -5.46 1.13 1.55
N PRO A 43 -6.38 2.07 1.25
CA PRO A 43 -7.34 2.59 2.23
C PRO A 43 -8.34 1.55 2.73
N ALA A 44 -8.65 0.56 1.89
CA ALA A 44 -9.57 -0.51 2.24
C ALA A 44 -9.24 -1.79 1.45
N LEU A 45 -9.30 -2.91 2.15
CA LEU A 45 -9.33 -4.26 1.59
C LEU A 45 -10.75 -4.80 1.75
N HIS A 46 -11.38 -5.18 0.63
CA HIS A 46 -12.73 -5.71 0.62
C HIS A 46 -12.74 -7.15 0.10
N ALA A 47 -13.44 -8.04 0.79
CA ALA A 47 -13.60 -9.45 0.43
C ALA A 47 -14.87 -9.73 -0.41
N ASP A 48 -15.69 -8.72 -0.68
CA ASP A 48 -17.03 -8.84 -1.27
C ASP A 48 -17.06 -8.84 -2.81
N GLY A 49 -15.92 -8.67 -3.48
CA GLY A 49 -15.84 -8.39 -4.91
C GLY A 49 -15.60 -9.57 -5.87
N GLY A 50 -15.32 -10.79 -5.41
CA GLY A 50 -15.21 -11.93 -6.32
C GLY A 50 -14.44 -13.14 -5.78
N ILE A 51 -15.05 -14.33 -5.95
CA ILE A 51 -14.54 -15.67 -5.62
C ILE A 51 -14.25 -15.87 -4.11
N LEU A 52 -14.86 -16.91 -3.51
CA LEU A 52 -14.69 -17.27 -2.10
C LEU A 52 -13.22 -17.21 -1.65
N GLY A 53 -12.90 -16.33 -0.70
CA GLY A 53 -11.63 -16.38 0.03
C GLY A 53 -10.49 -15.48 -0.46
N VAL A 54 -10.78 -14.43 -1.24
CA VAL A 54 -9.78 -13.39 -1.59
C VAL A 54 -10.24 -12.01 -1.16
N ALA A 55 -9.33 -11.17 -0.65
CA ALA A 55 -9.58 -9.75 -0.44
C ALA A 55 -8.84 -8.92 -1.48
N TYR A 56 -9.47 -7.84 -1.92
CA TYR A 56 -8.95 -6.94 -2.94
C TYR A 56 -8.93 -5.50 -2.43
N GLY A 57 -7.90 -4.75 -2.78
CA GLY A 57 -7.78 -3.33 -2.48
C GLY A 57 -7.13 -2.55 -3.62
N ARG A 58 -7.34 -1.24 -3.62
CA ARG A 58 -6.63 -0.29 -4.47
C ARG A 58 -5.84 0.65 -3.58
N GLY A 59 -4.64 1.00 -3.99
CA GLY A 59 -3.80 1.90 -3.25
C GLY A 59 -2.96 2.80 -4.13
N VAL A 60 -2.36 3.80 -3.48
CA VAL A 60 -1.42 4.72 -4.08
C VAL A 60 -0.12 4.70 -3.28
N LEU A 61 0.97 4.51 -4.00
CA LEU A 61 2.33 4.71 -3.53
C LEU A 61 2.76 6.13 -3.87
N ILE A 62 3.19 6.85 -2.85
CA ILE A 62 3.69 8.22 -2.90
C ILE A 62 5.14 8.16 -2.45
N ASP A 63 6.08 8.51 -3.32
CA ASP A 63 7.49 8.57 -2.94
C ASP A 63 7.90 9.93 -2.37
N ALA A 64 9.17 10.05 -1.97
CA ALA A 64 9.71 11.26 -1.36
C ALA A 64 9.70 12.51 -2.27
N VAL A 65 9.52 12.36 -3.59
CA VAL A 65 9.38 13.48 -4.54
C VAL A 65 7.92 13.74 -4.94
N GLU A 66 6.97 13.14 -4.19
CA GLU A 66 5.53 13.21 -4.40
C GLU A 66 5.02 12.53 -5.68
N ASP A 67 5.84 11.68 -6.31
CA ASP A 67 5.42 10.91 -7.48
C ASP A 67 4.45 9.78 -7.06
N ARG A 68 3.31 9.72 -7.76
CA ARG A 68 2.20 8.81 -7.45
C ARG A 68 2.16 7.62 -8.40
N ASN A 69 2.22 6.42 -7.83
CA ASN A 69 2.09 5.15 -8.53
C ASN A 69 0.95 4.34 -7.91
N TYR A 70 0.06 3.78 -8.72
CA TYR A 70 -1.14 3.11 -8.21
C TYR A 70 -0.97 1.60 -8.25
N TYR A 71 -1.57 0.93 -7.28
CA TYR A 71 -1.43 -0.51 -7.07
C TYR A 71 -2.79 -1.16 -6.83
N ASN A 72 -2.97 -2.34 -7.40
CA ASN A 72 -4.01 -3.28 -7.00
C ASN A 72 -3.38 -4.28 -6.04
N VAL A 73 -4.05 -4.56 -4.93
CA VAL A 73 -3.58 -5.48 -3.90
C VAL A 73 -4.54 -6.64 -3.77
N ILE A 74 -4.01 -7.85 -3.80
CA ILE A 74 -4.77 -9.10 -3.74
C ILE A 74 -4.24 -9.92 -2.56
N ALA A 75 -5.13 -10.38 -1.69
CA ALA A 75 -4.82 -11.32 -0.61
C ALA A 75 -5.39 -12.70 -0.96
N SER A 76 -4.52 -13.70 -1.20
CA SER A 76 -4.89 -15.09 -1.56
C SER A 76 -3.70 -16.04 -1.33
N PRO A 77 -3.83 -17.32 -0.89
CA PRO A 77 -5.01 -18.11 -0.46
C PRO A 77 -4.93 -18.57 1.04
N PRO A 78 -5.57 -19.69 1.49
CA PRO A 78 -6.33 -19.77 2.75
C PRO A 78 -5.45 -19.62 4.01
N GLY A 79 -5.52 -18.46 4.65
CA GLY A 79 -4.79 -18.13 5.88
C GLY A 79 -4.45 -16.65 5.99
N SER A 80 -4.32 -15.96 4.86
CA SER A 80 -3.88 -14.56 4.81
C SER A 80 -5.01 -13.52 4.83
N VAL A 81 -6.26 -13.93 4.62
CA VAL A 81 -7.41 -13.00 4.52
C VAL A 81 -8.14 -12.81 5.85
N LEU A 82 -7.90 -13.68 6.83
CA LEU A 82 -8.66 -13.68 8.07
C LEU A 82 -8.44 -12.36 8.83
N GLY A 83 -9.49 -11.56 8.94
CA GLY A 83 -9.45 -10.29 9.65
C GLY A 83 -8.82 -9.13 8.88
N LEU A 84 -8.62 -9.21 7.56
CA LEU A 84 -8.18 -8.04 6.77
C LEU A 84 -9.33 -7.26 6.12
N ASN A 85 -10.55 -7.80 6.15
CA ASN A 85 -11.71 -7.12 5.60
C ASN A 85 -11.98 -5.78 6.33
N ASP A 86 -12.28 -4.74 5.55
CA ASP A 86 -12.55 -3.38 6.01
C ASP A 86 -11.38 -2.77 6.81
N LYS A 87 -10.16 -3.19 6.48
CA LYS A 87 -8.93 -2.62 7.05
C LYS A 87 -8.10 -1.94 5.98
N ALA A 88 -7.40 -0.91 6.39
CA ALA A 88 -6.38 -0.29 5.56
C ALA A 88 -5.03 -0.97 5.78
N LEU A 89 -4.25 -1.07 4.71
CA LEU A 89 -2.85 -1.48 4.76
C LEU A 89 -1.98 -0.28 4.36
N ILE A 90 -1.05 0.10 5.23
CA ILE A 90 -0.12 1.20 4.98
C ILE A 90 1.29 0.64 5.03
N LEU A 91 2.00 0.63 3.92
CA LEU A 91 3.40 0.24 3.85
C LEU A 91 4.28 1.47 3.70
N PHE A 92 5.46 1.45 4.29
CA PHE A 92 6.49 2.45 4.09
C PHE A 92 7.85 1.79 3.83
N PHE A 93 8.68 2.48 3.07
CA PHE A 93 9.97 1.98 2.62
C PHE A 93 11.07 2.68 3.41
N SER A 94 11.71 1.98 4.34
CA SER A 94 12.76 2.54 5.20
C SER A 94 14.09 2.71 4.47
N THR A 95 14.26 2.05 3.31
CA THR A 95 15.42 2.15 2.44
C THR A 95 15.01 2.47 1.00
N TYR A 96 15.88 3.16 0.28
CA TYR A 96 15.64 3.52 -1.10
C TYR A 96 15.68 2.29 -2.01
N GLU A 97 16.57 1.35 -1.73
CA GLU A 97 16.74 0.10 -2.47
C GLU A 97 15.47 -0.73 -2.44
N ALA A 98 14.80 -0.81 -1.28
CA ALA A 98 13.54 -1.53 -1.14
C ALA A 98 12.41 -0.88 -1.93
N LEU A 99 12.29 0.46 -1.90
CA LEU A 99 11.33 1.20 -2.72
C LEU A 99 11.53 0.89 -4.21
N ARG A 100 12.78 1.02 -4.69
CA ARG A 100 13.11 0.78 -6.09
C ARG A 100 12.86 -0.67 -6.50
N ALA A 101 13.24 -1.64 -5.66
CA ALA A 101 12.98 -3.05 -5.92
C ALA A 101 11.48 -3.37 -5.96
N PHE A 102 10.67 -2.71 -5.12
CA PHE A 102 9.22 -2.85 -5.11
C PHE A 102 8.57 -2.27 -6.38
N GLN A 103 9.07 -1.13 -6.89
CA GLN A 103 8.57 -0.50 -8.11
C GLN A 103 9.10 -1.13 -9.41
N ALA A 104 10.20 -1.89 -9.35
CA ALA A 104 10.90 -2.41 -10.52
C ALA A 104 10.14 -3.48 -11.30
N ARG A 105 9.19 -4.19 -10.67
CA ARG A 105 8.43 -5.26 -11.30
C ARG A 105 6.93 -4.93 -11.31
N PRO A 106 6.17 -5.40 -12.33
CA PRO A 106 4.71 -5.22 -12.36
C PRO A 106 3.99 -5.86 -11.18
N GLY A 107 4.58 -6.91 -10.59
CA GLY A 107 4.04 -7.62 -9.43
C GLY A 107 5.10 -7.83 -8.35
N TRP A 108 4.70 -7.66 -7.09
CA TRP A 108 5.50 -7.95 -5.91
C TRP A 108 4.68 -8.82 -4.94
N VAL A 109 5.26 -9.92 -4.46
CA VAL A 109 4.56 -10.90 -3.62
C VAL A 109 5.26 -11.02 -2.26
N GLU A 110 4.52 -10.82 -1.18
CA GLU A 110 5.05 -11.00 0.18
C GLU A 110 5.50 -12.45 0.40
N GLY A 111 6.73 -12.62 0.91
CA GLY A 111 7.36 -13.90 1.19
C GLY A 111 8.10 -14.51 0.00
N ALA A 112 7.75 -14.14 -1.24
CA ALA A 112 8.41 -14.61 -2.45
C ALA A 112 9.34 -13.56 -3.09
N SER A 113 8.95 -12.28 -3.01
CA SER A 113 9.73 -11.14 -3.53
C SER A 113 10.60 -10.47 -2.45
N GLY A 114 10.29 -10.72 -1.19
CA GLY A 114 10.88 -10.13 0.01
C GLY A 114 9.88 -10.22 1.16
N THR A 115 10.22 -9.68 2.32
CA THR A 115 9.38 -9.71 3.52
C THR A 115 8.89 -8.32 3.86
N ILE A 116 7.65 -8.23 4.35
CA ILE A 116 7.10 -6.99 4.91
C ILE A 116 6.91 -7.18 6.41
N GLN A 117 7.51 -6.30 7.21
CA GLN A 117 7.28 -6.28 8.65
C GLN A 117 5.99 -5.51 8.97
N ILE A 118 5.02 -6.16 9.62
CA ILE A 118 3.86 -5.46 10.19
C ILE A 118 4.20 -5.00 11.60
N LEU A 119 4.13 -3.69 11.81
CA LEU A 119 4.41 -3.03 13.07
C LEU A 119 3.11 -2.79 13.85
N ASP A 120 3.23 -2.98 15.16
CA ASP A 120 2.25 -2.57 16.15
C ASP A 120 2.89 -1.72 17.27
N GLU A 121 2.08 -1.28 18.23
CA GLU A 121 2.52 -0.49 19.38
C GLU A 121 3.65 -1.15 20.19
N THR A 122 3.69 -2.49 20.24
CA THR A 122 4.72 -3.26 20.96
C THR A 122 6.04 -3.22 20.19
N SER A 123 6.00 -3.45 18.88
CA SER A 123 7.17 -3.38 18.00
C SER A 123 7.82 -1.99 17.98
N MET A 124 7.01 -0.94 18.17
CA MET A 124 7.44 0.46 18.23
C MET A 124 7.73 0.96 19.66
N ALA A 125 7.75 0.09 20.68
CA ALA A 125 7.90 0.51 22.07
C ALA A 125 9.30 1.07 22.39
N GLY A 126 10.34 0.59 21.69
CA GLY A 126 11.72 1.02 21.88
C GLY A 126 12.01 2.44 21.37
N ARG A 127 13.13 3.01 21.84
CA ARG A 127 13.62 4.32 21.38
C ARG A 127 14.07 4.29 19.91
N ASP A 128 14.61 3.15 19.48
CA ASP A 128 15.05 2.90 18.10
C ASP A 128 14.61 1.48 17.69
N PRO A 129 13.35 1.32 17.24
CA PRO A 129 12.85 0.01 16.85
C PRO A 129 13.58 -0.49 15.60
N ALA A 130 13.91 -1.79 15.57
CA ALA A 130 14.47 -2.42 14.39
C ALA A 130 13.40 -2.51 13.30
N ILE A 131 13.55 -1.72 12.23
CA ILE A 131 12.62 -1.65 11.11
C ILE A 131 13.22 -2.34 9.89
N GLU A 132 12.48 -3.28 9.31
CA GLU A 132 12.85 -3.93 8.06
C GLU A 132 12.85 -2.94 6.86
N PRO A 133 13.53 -3.25 5.74
CA PRO A 133 13.55 -2.40 4.54
C PRO A 133 12.16 -2.01 4.01
N ILE A 134 11.18 -2.90 4.17
CA ILE A 134 9.75 -2.65 3.94
C ILE A 134 9.00 -2.99 5.22
N ALA A 135 8.30 -2.02 5.78
CA ALA A 135 7.49 -2.19 6.97
C ALA A 135 6.12 -1.53 6.78
N GLY A 136 5.17 -1.82 7.66
CA GLY A 136 3.83 -1.27 7.50
C GLY A 136 2.94 -1.46 8.72
N PHE A 137 1.71 -1.00 8.56
CA PHE A 137 0.67 -0.98 9.58
C PHE A 137 -0.62 -1.50 8.98
N ILE A 138 -1.42 -2.17 9.81
CA ILE A 138 -2.82 -2.47 9.48
C ILE A 138 -3.69 -1.60 10.38
N LEU A 139 -4.56 -0.83 9.76
CA LEU A 139 -5.42 0.13 10.44
C LEU A 139 -6.88 -0.32 10.37
N ALA A 140 -7.52 -0.46 11.52
CA ALA A 140 -8.97 -0.59 11.65
C ALA A 140 -9.58 0.78 11.97
N GLU A 141 -10.91 0.85 12.09
CA GLU A 141 -11.61 2.13 12.25
C GLU A 141 -11.06 2.99 13.40
N ALA A 142 -10.81 2.36 14.55
CA ALA A 142 -10.42 3.03 15.79
C ALA A 142 -9.04 2.63 16.33
N GLU A 143 -8.33 1.67 15.70
CA GLU A 143 -7.06 1.15 16.24
C GLU A 143 -6.07 0.62 15.20
N LEU A 144 -4.80 0.56 15.60
CA LEU A 144 -3.78 -0.25 14.94
C LEU A 144 -3.95 -1.72 15.29
N VAL A 145 -4.01 -2.56 14.26
CA VAL A 145 -4.23 -3.98 14.43
C VAL A 145 -2.92 -4.72 14.67
N ARG A 146 -2.96 -5.68 15.60
CA ARG A 146 -1.81 -6.47 16.00
C ARG A 146 -1.90 -7.90 15.49
N GLY A 147 -0.76 -8.51 15.21
CA GLY A 147 -0.65 -9.95 14.95
C GLY A 147 -1.28 -10.44 13.64
N LEU A 148 -1.73 -9.54 12.76
CA LEU A 148 -2.21 -9.92 11.44
C LEU A 148 -1.04 -10.10 10.47
N SER A 149 -1.05 -11.25 9.80
CA SER A 149 -0.11 -11.58 8.74
C SER A 149 -0.67 -11.14 7.40
N ILE A 150 0.19 -10.61 6.53
CA ILE A 150 -0.11 -10.29 5.13
C ILE A 150 0.61 -11.22 4.16
N LYS A 151 1.02 -12.39 4.65
CA LYS A 151 1.84 -13.32 3.87
C LYS A 151 1.16 -13.72 2.55
N GLY A 152 1.91 -13.69 1.46
CA GLY A 152 1.40 -14.03 0.13
C GLY A 152 0.53 -12.95 -0.52
N MET A 153 0.36 -11.77 0.09
CA MET A 153 -0.26 -10.64 -0.60
C MET A 153 0.52 -10.27 -1.87
N LEU A 154 -0.23 -10.05 -2.94
CA LEU A 154 0.26 -9.66 -4.25
C LEU A 154 -0.08 -8.19 -4.51
N PHE A 155 0.95 -7.40 -4.81
CA PHE A 155 0.87 -5.98 -5.15
C PHE A 155 1.18 -5.82 -6.64
N ILE A 156 0.20 -5.37 -7.41
CA ILE A 156 0.29 -5.23 -8.87
C ILE A 156 0.29 -3.74 -9.21
N ARG A 157 1.37 -3.26 -9.83
CA ARG A 157 1.43 -1.87 -10.32
C ARG A 157 0.44 -1.70 -11.46
N VAL A 158 -0.38 -0.67 -11.37
CA VAL A 158 -1.37 -0.32 -12.39
C VAL A 158 -0.72 0.63 -13.41
N PRO A 159 -0.57 0.22 -14.68
CA PRO A 159 -0.10 1.13 -15.71
C PRO A 159 -1.17 2.19 -15.99
N ILE A 160 -0.83 3.45 -15.79
CA ILE A 160 -1.72 4.57 -16.12
C ILE A 160 -1.41 5.01 -17.54
N TYR A 161 -2.42 4.88 -18.38
CA TYR A 161 -2.43 5.44 -19.72
C TYR A 161 -3.24 6.73 -19.66
N LEU A 162 -2.59 7.87 -19.87
CA LEU A 162 -3.28 9.13 -20.05
C LEU A 162 -3.67 9.21 -21.53
N CYS A 163 -4.94 8.99 -21.82
CA CYS A 163 -5.49 9.18 -23.16
C CYS A 163 -6.13 10.58 -23.20
N ALA A 164 -5.56 11.48 -24.00
CA ALA A 164 -6.13 12.80 -24.26
C ALA A 164 -7.21 12.67 -25.35
N GLY A 165 -8.47 12.53 -24.94
CA GLY A 165 -9.62 12.58 -25.87
C GLY A 165 -9.85 11.35 -26.76
N GLU A 166 -11.06 11.27 -27.33
CA GLU A 166 -11.45 10.24 -28.29
C GLU A 166 -10.64 10.39 -29.59
N GLY A 167 -9.69 9.48 -29.82
CA GLY A 167 -9.01 9.32 -31.11
C GLY A 167 -7.48 9.38 -31.08
N GLU A 168 -6.84 9.77 -29.97
CA GLU A 168 -5.37 9.76 -29.87
C GLU A 168 -4.83 8.52 -29.16
N ALA A 169 -3.68 8.03 -29.64
CA ALA A 169 -2.98 6.89 -29.08
C ALA A 169 -2.58 7.16 -27.63
N CYS A 170 -3.08 6.34 -26.72
CA CYS A 170 -2.79 6.40 -25.30
C CYS A 170 -1.28 6.30 -25.05
N ARG A 171 -0.70 7.29 -24.36
CA ARG A 171 0.70 7.24 -23.90
C ARG A 171 0.75 6.75 -22.46
N GLU A 172 1.63 5.77 -22.21
CA GLU A 172 1.93 5.32 -20.86
C GLU A 172 2.60 6.46 -20.09
N LYS A 173 2.12 6.75 -18.88
CA LYS A 173 2.79 7.68 -17.97
C LYS A 173 3.97 6.92 -17.34
N THR A 174 5.05 6.77 -18.09
CA THR A 174 6.29 6.17 -17.56
C THR A 174 6.84 7.11 -16.49
N GLY A 175 6.86 6.64 -15.24
CA GLY A 175 7.59 7.31 -14.15
C GLY A 175 9.02 7.61 -14.63
N LYS A 176 9.44 8.87 -14.45
CA LYS A 176 10.68 9.41 -15.00
C LYS A 176 11.89 8.55 -14.53
N PRO A 177 12.92 8.35 -15.37
CA PRO A 177 14.10 7.53 -15.03
C PRO A 177 14.83 8.00 -13.77
#